data_AF-A0A2G9S787-F1
#
_entry.id   AF-A0A2G9S787-F1
#
_cell.length_a   1.000
_cell.length_b   1.000
_cell.length_c   1.000
_cell.angle_alpha   90.00
_cell.angle_beta   90.00
_cell.angle_gamma   90.00
#
_symmetry.space_group_name_H-M   'P 1'
#
loop_
_entity.id
_entity.type
_entity.pdbx_description
1 polymer ?
#
loop_
_entity_poly.entity_id
_entity_poly.type
_entity_poly.pdbx_seq_one_letter_code
_entity_poly.pdbx_strand_id
1 'polypeptide(L)'
;MSDDEGVPAVKKSRIFYGSLAEKERERLHKGESSVGRTAVRAGIDAGNINVGFGESFDIEEHISERQAEVLAEFERRKRARQINVSTDDSEVKAGLRALGEPITLFGEGPAERRERLRNVLSIVGTDALKKTKKEEEKSKASSEEYQKTWYHEGPTTLKIARLWIAQYSLPRYVCSSCFQELRFSSSIVKQISLEL
;
A
#
# COMPACT_ATOMS: atom_id res chain seq x y z
N MET A 1 65.41 -39.49 -17.98
CA MET A 1 65.72 -38.26 -18.71
C MET A 1 64.45 -37.42 -18.72
N SER A 2 64.59 -36.11 -18.50
CA SER A 2 63.53 -35.16 -18.15
C SER A 2 62.85 -34.62 -19.41
N ASP A 3 61.52 -34.65 -19.48
CA ASP A 3 60.74 -33.91 -20.47
C ASP A 3 59.99 -32.78 -19.76
N ASP A 4 60.52 -31.57 -19.91
CA ASP A 4 59.93 -30.29 -19.48
C ASP A 4 59.28 -29.67 -20.73
N GLU A 5 57.97 -29.88 -20.89
CA GLU A 5 57.18 -29.26 -21.96
C GLU A 5 56.96 -27.77 -21.65
N GLY A 6 57.70 -26.92 -22.36
CA GLY A 6 57.74 -25.48 -22.17
C GLY A 6 56.39 -24.79 -22.42
N VAL A 7 55.91 -24.09 -21.39
CA VAL A 7 54.69 -23.25 -21.41
C VAL A 7 54.83 -22.14 -22.47
N PRO A 8 53.82 -21.87 -23.33
CA PRO A 8 53.93 -20.83 -24.35
C PRO A 8 54.12 -19.44 -23.73
N ALA A 9 55.20 -18.77 -24.11
CA ALA A 9 55.56 -17.45 -23.59
C ALA A 9 54.50 -16.39 -23.94
N VAL A 10 53.75 -15.92 -22.93
CA VAL A 10 52.81 -14.81 -23.05
C VAL A 10 53.57 -13.53 -23.39
N LYS A 11 53.37 -13.01 -24.61
CA LYS A 11 53.96 -11.74 -25.05
C LYS A 11 53.38 -10.60 -24.19
N LYS A 12 54.15 -10.14 -23.20
CA LYS A 12 53.78 -8.98 -22.38
C LYS A 12 53.71 -7.74 -23.28
N SER A 13 52.52 -7.14 -23.39
CA SER A 13 52.33 -5.87 -24.10
C SER A 13 53.20 -4.79 -23.44
N ARG A 14 54.08 -4.14 -24.22
CA ARG A 14 54.96 -3.10 -23.72
C ARG A 14 54.12 -1.90 -23.28
N ILE A 15 54.04 -1.68 -21.97
CA ILE A 15 53.34 -0.55 -21.37
C ILE A 15 54.12 0.72 -21.68
N PHE A 16 53.46 1.67 -22.35
CA PHE A 16 54.07 2.95 -22.70
C PHE A 16 53.68 3.99 -21.65
N TYR A 17 54.66 4.53 -20.94
CA TYR A 17 54.44 5.62 -19.98
C TYR A 17 54.66 6.95 -20.71
N GLY A 18 53.58 7.64 -21.08
CA GLY A 18 53.59 8.89 -21.84
C GLY A 18 52.25 9.16 -22.55
N SER A 19 52.09 10.33 -23.17
CA SER A 19 50.88 10.65 -23.96
C SER A 19 50.87 9.85 -25.26
N LEU A 20 49.87 8.97 -25.43
CA LEU A 20 49.69 8.15 -26.64
C LEU A 20 49.21 8.94 -27.87
N ALA A 21 49.00 10.25 -27.75
CA ALA A 21 48.39 11.08 -28.79
C ALA A 21 49.19 11.11 -30.11
N GLU A 22 50.52 11.09 -30.03
CA GLU A 22 51.37 11.14 -31.22
C GLU A 22 51.39 9.80 -31.97
N LYS A 23 51.35 8.69 -31.24
CA LYS A 23 51.29 7.34 -31.80
C LYS A 23 49.93 7.04 -32.44
N GLU A 24 48.84 7.51 -31.83
CA GLU A 24 47.51 7.46 -32.44
C GLU A 24 47.44 8.28 -33.74
N ARG A 25 48.01 9.51 -33.76
CA ARG A 25 48.11 10.32 -34.98
C ARG A 25 48.88 9.62 -36.09
N GLU A 26 49.99 8.96 -35.76
CA GLU A 26 50.81 8.22 -36.73
C GLU A 26 50.05 7.00 -37.29
N ARG A 27 49.29 6.27 -36.46
CA ARG A 27 48.45 5.15 -36.92
C ARG A 27 47.35 5.61 -37.87
N LEU A 28 46.71 6.74 -37.58
CA LEU A 28 45.73 7.36 -38.45
C LEU A 28 46.36 7.81 -39.78
N HIS A 29 47.57 8.37 -39.75
CA HIS A 29 48.30 8.79 -40.95
C HIS A 29 48.80 7.60 -41.80
N LYS A 30 49.07 6.45 -41.16
CA LYS A 30 49.49 5.20 -41.81
C LYS A 30 48.31 4.38 -42.38
N GLY A 31 47.07 4.85 -42.23
CA GLY A 31 45.88 4.22 -42.82
C GLY A 31 45.51 2.85 -42.21
N GLU A 32 45.96 2.56 -40.99
CA GLU A 32 45.78 1.26 -40.32
C GLU A 32 44.39 1.12 -39.66
N SER A 33 43.36 1.71 -40.27
CA SER A 33 41.96 1.67 -39.79
C SER A 33 41.13 0.53 -40.39
N SER A 34 41.67 -0.22 -41.34
CA SER A 34 40.93 -1.25 -42.09
C SER A 34 41.03 -2.67 -41.54
N VAL A 35 42.01 -2.96 -40.67
CA VAL A 35 42.28 -4.32 -40.14
C VAL A 35 41.11 -4.86 -39.33
N GLY A 36 40.30 -3.99 -38.73
CA GLY A 36 39.12 -4.38 -37.96
C GLY A 36 38.02 -5.01 -38.81
N ARG A 37 37.79 -4.55 -40.05
CA ARG A 37 36.71 -5.09 -40.89
C ARG A 37 37.00 -6.49 -41.42
N THR A 38 38.25 -6.76 -41.80
CA THR A 38 38.66 -8.07 -42.31
C THR A 38 38.69 -9.11 -41.19
N ALA A 39 39.17 -8.73 -40.00
CA ALA A 39 39.16 -9.61 -38.84
C ALA A 39 37.74 -9.94 -38.37
N VAL A 40 36.83 -8.96 -38.35
CA VAL A 40 35.42 -9.16 -38.02
C VAL A 40 34.74 -10.06 -39.05
N ARG A 41 34.99 -9.86 -40.36
CA ARG A 41 34.41 -10.71 -41.40
C ARG A 41 34.89 -12.16 -41.34
N ALA A 42 36.19 -12.39 -41.10
CA ALA A 42 36.74 -13.73 -40.92
C ALA A 42 36.16 -14.44 -39.68
N GLY A 43 35.87 -13.69 -38.60
CA GLY A 43 35.20 -14.23 -37.41
C GLY A 43 33.75 -14.63 -37.66
N ILE A 44 33.03 -13.90 -38.52
CA ILE A 44 31.67 -14.24 -38.94
C ILE A 44 31.68 -15.50 -39.82
N ASP A 45 32.55 -15.56 -40.82
CA ASP A 45 32.64 -16.71 -41.74
C ASP A 45 33.10 -17.99 -41.02
N ALA A 46 33.92 -17.87 -39.97
CA ALA A 46 34.34 -18.98 -39.11
C ALA A 46 33.24 -19.47 -38.14
N GLY A 47 32.09 -18.78 -38.06
CA GLY A 47 31.03 -19.07 -37.10
C GLY A 47 31.38 -18.70 -35.65
N ASN A 48 32.46 -17.93 -35.43
CA ASN A 48 32.87 -17.47 -34.10
C ASN A 48 32.09 -16.22 -33.67
N ILE A 49 31.43 -15.53 -34.61
CA ILE A 49 30.62 -14.34 -34.35
C ILE A 49 29.19 -14.62 -34.82
N ASN A 50 28.31 -14.90 -33.86
CA ASN A 50 26.88 -15.06 -34.10
C ASN A 50 26.20 -13.68 -34.10
N VAL A 51 26.27 -12.97 -35.22
CA VAL A 51 25.45 -11.76 -35.41
C VAL A 51 24.07 -12.24 -35.87
N GLY A 52 23.07 -12.19 -34.98
CA GLY A 52 21.70 -12.55 -35.32
C GLY A 52 21.21 -11.70 -36.51
N PHE A 53 20.82 -12.36 -37.59
CA PHE A 53 20.27 -11.69 -38.77
C PHE A 53 18.84 -11.25 -38.47
N GLY A 54 18.65 -9.99 -38.08
CA GLY A 54 17.37 -9.30 -38.26
C GLY A 54 16.54 -8.96 -37.01
N GLU A 55 16.97 -9.28 -35.80
CA GLU A 55 16.39 -8.67 -34.58
C GLU A 55 17.47 -7.83 -33.90
N SER A 56 17.53 -6.55 -34.29
CA SER A 56 18.16 -5.54 -33.44
C SER A 56 17.31 -5.44 -32.17
N PHE A 57 17.84 -5.91 -31.05
CA PHE A 57 17.29 -5.51 -29.76
C PHE A 57 17.60 -4.02 -29.61
N ASP A 58 16.58 -3.15 -29.72
CA ASP A 58 16.75 -1.70 -29.62
C ASP A 58 17.07 -1.30 -28.18
N ILE A 59 18.37 -1.36 -27.85
CA ILE A 59 18.92 -1.00 -26.55
C ILE A 59 18.55 0.46 -26.20
N GLU A 60 18.39 1.34 -27.20
CA GLU A 60 18.00 2.74 -27.01
C GLU A 60 16.56 2.91 -26.52
N GLU A 61 15.62 2.09 -26.99
CA GLU A 61 14.21 2.16 -26.59
C GLU A 61 14.04 1.74 -25.13
N HIS A 62 14.65 0.62 -24.72
CA HIS A 62 14.59 0.16 -23.32
C HIS A 62 15.40 1.02 -22.34
N ILE A 63 16.50 1.64 -22.79
CA ILE A 63 17.20 2.64 -21.97
C ILE A 63 16.30 3.87 -21.77
N SER A 64 15.58 4.30 -22.81
CA SER A 64 14.63 5.42 -22.73
C SER A 64 13.45 5.12 -21.81
N GLU A 65 12.86 3.93 -21.90
CA GLU A 65 11.78 3.47 -21.02
C GLU A 65 12.22 3.44 -19.55
N ARG A 66 13.40 2.85 -19.28
CA ARG A 66 13.95 2.79 -17.92
C ARG A 66 14.25 4.19 -17.37
N GLN A 67 14.77 5.09 -18.20
CA GLN A 67 15.01 6.48 -17.82
C GLN A 67 13.70 7.23 -17.55
N ALA A 68 12.68 7.04 -18.39
CA ALA A 68 11.36 7.64 -18.24
C ALA A 68 10.67 7.16 -16.95
N GLU A 69 10.80 5.88 -16.62
CA GLU A 69 10.25 5.30 -15.40
C GLU A 69 10.91 5.87 -14.14
N VAL A 70 12.24 6.00 -14.15
CA VAL A 70 12.99 6.66 -13.07
C VAL A 70 12.57 8.12 -12.92
N LEU A 71 12.43 8.87 -14.02
CA LEU A 71 11.97 10.26 -13.97
C LEU A 71 10.54 10.35 -13.41
N ALA A 72 9.64 9.45 -13.81
CA ALA A 72 8.29 9.38 -13.29
C ALA A 72 8.26 9.10 -11.77
N GLU A 73 9.14 8.23 -11.27
CA GLU A 73 9.29 7.97 -9.83
C GLU A 73 9.77 9.21 -9.06
N PHE A 74 10.74 9.95 -9.61
CA PHE A 74 11.21 11.20 -9.03
C PHE A 74 10.12 12.26 -8.98
N GLU A 75 9.33 12.40 -10.05
CA GLU A 75 8.21 13.31 -10.08
C GLU A 75 7.14 12.93 -9.06
N ARG A 76 6.84 11.64 -8.89
CA ARG A 76 5.93 11.15 -7.85
C ARG A 76 6.45 11.52 -6.46
N ARG A 77 7.72 11.28 -6.18
CA ARG A 77 8.34 11.62 -4.89
C ARG A 77 8.40 13.14 -4.65
N LYS A 78 8.57 13.93 -5.70
CA LYS A 78 8.50 15.40 -5.64
C LYS A 78 7.09 15.88 -5.34
N ARG A 79 6.07 15.32 -6.00
CA ARG A 79 4.66 15.60 -5.70
C ARG A 79 4.30 15.22 -4.27
N ALA A 80 4.72 14.05 -3.78
CA ALA A 80 4.47 13.60 -2.42
C ALA A 80 4.99 14.60 -1.37
N ARG A 81 6.21 15.14 -1.56
CA ARG A 81 6.78 16.17 -0.66
C ARG A 81 6.05 17.51 -0.75
N GLN A 82 5.51 17.84 -1.91
CA GLN A 82 4.74 19.08 -2.12
C GLN A 82 3.34 19.01 -1.50
N ILE A 83 2.78 17.81 -1.30
CA ILE A 83 1.46 17.64 -0.69
C ILE A 83 1.57 17.89 0.81
N ASN A 84 1.02 19.02 1.24
CA ASN A 84 0.84 19.36 2.65
C ASN A 84 -0.28 18.48 3.24
N VAL A 85 0.09 17.63 4.19
CA VAL A 85 -0.83 16.84 5.02
C VAL A 85 -0.85 17.44 6.42
N SER A 86 -1.97 17.34 7.12
CA SER A 86 -2.09 17.82 8.49
C SER A 86 -1.09 17.13 9.43
N THR A 87 -0.76 17.82 10.52
CA THR A 87 0.17 17.32 11.54
C THR A 87 -0.53 16.43 12.56
N ASP A 88 -1.85 16.53 12.67
CA ASP A 88 -2.64 15.79 13.64
C ASP A 88 -2.84 14.33 13.23
N ASP A 89 -2.47 13.42 14.12
CA ASP A 89 -2.50 11.98 13.87
C ASP A 89 -3.92 11.42 13.65
N SER A 90 -4.91 12.01 14.30
CA SER A 90 -6.33 11.63 14.17
C SER A 90 -6.84 11.84 12.74
N GLU A 91 -6.50 12.98 12.13
CA GLU A 91 -6.86 13.30 10.76
C GLU A 91 -6.13 12.43 9.75
N VAL A 92 -4.85 12.13 10.00
CA VAL A 92 -4.06 11.22 9.17
C VAL A 92 -4.68 9.81 9.18
N LYS A 93 -5.05 9.30 10.36
CA LYS A 93 -5.76 8.02 10.49
C LYS A 93 -7.11 8.02 9.79
N ALA A 94 -7.86 9.11 9.88
CA ALA A 94 -9.12 9.25 9.16
C ALA A 94 -8.90 9.27 7.63
N GLY A 95 -7.87 9.97 7.15
CA GLY A 95 -7.52 10.00 5.73
C GLY A 95 -7.14 8.62 5.18
N LEU A 96 -6.32 7.86 5.91
CA LEU A 96 -5.98 6.48 5.53
C LEU A 96 -7.21 5.57 5.51
N ARG A 97 -8.08 5.67 6.52
CA ARG A 97 -9.35 4.92 6.56
C ARG A 97 -10.25 5.26 5.37
N ALA A 98 -10.38 6.54 5.04
CA ALA A 98 -11.20 7.02 3.93
C ALA A 98 -10.68 6.52 2.57
N LEU A 99 -9.37 6.28 2.44
CA LEU A 99 -8.75 5.70 1.25
C LEU A 99 -8.79 4.16 1.24
N GLY A 100 -9.31 3.52 2.30
CA GLY A 100 -9.31 2.06 2.44
C GLY A 100 -7.93 1.46 2.76
N GLU A 101 -6.95 2.29 3.11
CA GLU A 101 -5.61 1.87 3.48
C GLU A 101 -5.55 1.43 4.96
N PRO A 102 -4.66 0.49 5.32
CA PRO A 102 -4.46 0.12 6.72
C PRO A 102 -4.19 1.34 7.60
N ILE A 103 -4.89 1.46 8.73
CA ILE A 103 -4.81 2.66 9.59
C ILE A 103 -3.41 2.76 10.21
N THR A 104 -2.91 1.66 10.76
CA THR A 104 -1.57 1.59 11.35
C THR A 104 -0.86 0.29 11.02
N LEU A 105 0.39 0.37 10.56
CA LEU A 105 1.30 -0.76 10.43
C LEU A 105 2.07 -0.98 11.74
N PHE A 106 2.53 -2.21 11.98
CA PHE A 106 3.30 -2.55 13.17
C PHE A 106 4.64 -1.81 13.20
N GLY A 107 4.97 -1.19 14.33
CA GLY A 107 6.22 -0.42 14.49
C GLY A 107 6.23 0.95 13.79
N GLU A 108 5.13 1.38 13.18
CA GLU A 108 5.08 2.72 12.55
C GLU A 108 4.89 3.84 13.59
N GLY A 109 5.68 4.90 13.48
CA GLY A 109 5.48 6.14 14.23
C GLY A 109 4.47 7.09 13.58
N PRO A 110 4.03 8.16 14.28
CA PRO A 110 3.17 9.20 13.69
C PRO A 110 3.78 9.89 12.46
N ALA A 111 5.11 10.05 12.43
CA ALA A 111 5.81 10.64 11.29
C ALA A 111 5.74 9.74 10.04
N GLU A 112 6.06 8.45 10.21
CA GLU A 112 6.00 7.43 9.15
C GLU A 112 4.58 7.28 8.58
N ARG A 113 3.58 7.29 9.46
CA ARG A 113 2.16 7.24 9.05
C ARG A 113 1.78 8.42 8.15
N ARG A 114 2.22 9.62 8.52
CA ARG A 114 1.98 10.85 7.74
C ARG A 114 2.72 10.81 6.40
N GLU A 115 3.93 10.26 6.36
CA GLU A 115 4.67 10.06 5.12
C GLU A 115 3.97 9.05 4.21
N ARG A 116 3.47 7.94 4.76
CA ARG A 116 2.68 6.97 4.02
C ARG A 116 1.44 7.61 3.40
N LEU A 117 0.70 8.42 4.16
CA LEU A 117 -0.46 9.15 3.62
C LEU A 117 -0.04 10.09 2.47
N ARG A 118 1.09 10.81 2.58
CA ARG A 118 1.62 11.62 1.46
C ARG A 118 1.93 10.78 0.22
N ASN A 119 2.55 9.62 0.40
CA ASN A 119 2.90 8.72 -0.70
C ASN A 119 1.65 8.19 -1.41
N VAL A 120 0.64 7.74 -0.65
CA VAL A 120 -0.64 7.29 -1.23
C VAL A 120 -1.33 8.44 -1.98
N LEU A 121 -1.39 9.64 -1.39
CA LEU A 121 -2.00 10.81 -2.05
C LEU A 121 -1.26 11.25 -3.32
N SER A 122 0.04 10.97 -3.43
CA SER A 122 0.80 11.25 -4.65
C SER A 122 0.46 10.34 -5.82
N ILE A 123 -0.04 9.13 -5.53
CA ILE A 123 -0.44 8.13 -6.53
C ILE A 123 -1.91 8.35 -6.91
N VAL A 124 -2.78 8.48 -5.90
CA VAL A 124 -4.24 8.53 -6.07
C VAL A 124 -4.72 9.96 -6.38
N GLY A 125 -3.96 10.98 -5.98
CA GLY A 125 -4.34 12.39 -6.08
C GLY A 125 -5.12 12.89 -4.85
N THR A 126 -5.07 14.20 -4.61
CA THR A 126 -5.69 14.84 -3.43
C THR A 126 -7.22 14.86 -3.48
N ASP A 127 -7.82 14.65 -4.65
CA ASP A 127 -9.27 14.70 -4.83
C ASP A 127 -10.00 13.44 -4.37
N ALA A 128 -9.31 12.30 -4.28
CA ALA A 128 -9.90 11.08 -3.75
C ALA A 128 -10.34 11.24 -2.28
N LEU A 129 -9.57 11.99 -1.49
CA LEU A 129 -9.89 12.25 -0.09
C LEU A 129 -11.14 13.12 0.10
N LYS A 130 -11.46 13.98 -0.88
CA LYS A 130 -12.65 14.85 -0.84
C LYS A 130 -13.91 14.07 -1.22
N LYS A 131 -13.80 13.17 -2.20
CA LYS A 131 -14.92 12.33 -2.64
C LYS A 131 -15.37 11.38 -1.53
N THR A 132 -14.44 10.77 -0.82
CA THR A 132 -14.73 9.81 0.26
C THR A 132 -15.37 10.48 1.48
N LYS A 133 -14.90 11.66 1.89
CA LYS A 133 -15.57 12.45 2.95
C LYS A 133 -17.04 12.75 2.63
N LYS A 134 -17.34 13.09 1.37
CA LYS A 134 -18.73 13.33 0.93
C LYS A 134 -19.58 12.06 0.98
N GLU A 135 -18.98 10.91 0.71
CA GLU A 135 -19.65 9.61 0.77
C GLU A 135 -19.92 9.16 2.21
N GLU A 136 -18.98 9.38 3.13
CA GLU A 136 -19.16 9.11 4.57
C GLU A 136 -20.27 9.97 5.20
N GLU A 137 -20.35 11.26 4.86
CA GLU A 137 -21.44 12.12 5.31
C GLU A 137 -22.80 11.62 4.78
N LYS A 138 -22.84 11.15 3.53
CA LYS A 138 -24.05 10.58 2.93
C LYS A 138 -24.46 9.26 3.59
N SER A 139 -23.51 8.39 3.92
CA SER A 139 -23.81 7.12 4.58
C SER A 139 -24.29 7.34 6.02
N LYS A 140 -23.73 8.32 6.73
CA LYS A 140 -24.20 8.71 8.07
C LYS A 140 -25.65 9.22 8.04
N ALA A 141 -25.98 10.09 7.08
CA ALA A 141 -27.36 10.55 6.89
C ALA A 141 -28.32 9.38 6.58
N SER A 142 -27.89 8.40 5.79
CA SER A 142 -28.71 7.21 5.53
C SER A 142 -28.87 6.31 6.76
N SER A 143 -27.85 6.16 7.60
CA SER A 143 -27.93 5.37 8.82
C SER A 143 -28.95 5.93 9.81
N GLU A 144 -29.08 7.26 9.87
CA GLU A 144 -30.07 7.94 10.69
C GLU A 144 -31.50 7.67 10.20
N GLU A 145 -31.69 7.55 8.88
CA GLU A 145 -32.95 7.12 8.28
C GLU A 145 -33.30 5.65 8.62
N TYR A 146 -32.29 4.76 8.68
CA TYR A 146 -32.47 3.36 9.12
C TYR A 146 -32.75 3.21 10.62
N GLN A 147 -32.37 4.18 11.46
CA GLN A 147 -32.73 4.19 12.88
C GLN A 147 -34.20 4.54 13.13
N LYS A 148 -34.97 4.84 12.08
CA LYS A 148 -36.41 5.05 12.20
C LYS A 148 -37.10 3.74 12.57
N THR A 149 -37.61 3.65 13.79
CA THR A 149 -38.41 2.52 14.25
C THR A 149 -39.66 2.39 13.38
N TRP A 150 -39.70 1.35 12.56
CA TRP A 150 -40.83 1.02 11.70
C TRP A 150 -41.72 -0.04 12.36
N TYR A 151 -43.03 0.16 12.34
CA TYR A 151 -44.02 -0.81 12.84
C TYR A 151 -44.74 -1.50 11.69
N HIS A 152 -44.94 -2.81 11.82
CA HIS A 152 -45.70 -3.62 10.86
C HIS A 152 -46.91 -4.23 11.57
N GLU A 153 -48.06 -4.21 10.90
CA GLU A 153 -49.24 -4.93 11.37
C GLU A 153 -48.96 -6.45 11.34
N GLY A 154 -49.15 -7.10 12.48
CA GLY A 154 -48.94 -8.54 12.62
C GLY A 154 -50.22 -9.36 12.37
N PRO A 155 -50.09 -10.67 12.14
CA PRO A 155 -51.24 -11.56 12.00
C PRO A 155 -52.06 -11.67 13.29
N THR A 156 -53.33 -12.05 13.18
CA THR A 156 -54.25 -12.19 14.33
C THR A 156 -53.77 -13.21 15.36
N THR A 157 -53.05 -14.24 14.94
CA THR A 157 -52.40 -15.23 15.82
C THR A 157 -51.39 -14.59 16.77
N LEU A 158 -50.61 -13.61 16.29
CA LEU A 158 -49.63 -12.86 17.10
C LEU A 158 -50.32 -12.00 18.16
N LYS A 159 -51.49 -11.44 17.84
CA LYS A 159 -52.31 -10.68 18.79
C LYS A 159 -52.80 -11.56 19.93
N ILE A 160 -53.31 -12.76 19.61
CA ILE A 160 -53.77 -13.74 20.62
C ILE A 160 -52.61 -14.17 21.52
N ALA A 161 -51.44 -14.48 20.94
CA ALA A 161 -50.25 -14.84 21.71
C ALA A 161 -49.78 -13.70 22.64
N ARG A 162 -49.78 -12.45 22.18
CA ARG A 162 -49.44 -11.28 23.01
C ARG A 162 -50.44 -11.09 24.16
N LEU A 163 -51.73 -11.28 23.91
CA LEU A 163 -52.77 -11.27 24.94
C LEU A 163 -52.55 -12.37 25.98
N TRP A 164 -52.19 -13.58 25.55
CA TRP A 164 -51.88 -14.69 26.45
C TRP A 164 -50.64 -14.39 27.32
N ILE A 165 -49.57 -13.86 26.72
CA ILE A 165 -48.36 -13.44 27.44
C ILE A 165 -48.71 -12.36 28.47
N ALA A 166 -49.51 -11.37 28.10
CA ALA A 166 -49.96 -10.31 29.01
C ALA A 166 -50.80 -10.87 30.17
N GLN A 167 -51.77 -11.73 29.89
CA GLN A 167 -52.59 -12.39 30.91
C GLN A 167 -51.75 -13.27 31.86
N TYR A 168 -50.66 -13.85 31.38
CA TYR A 168 -49.75 -14.66 32.18
C TYR A 168 -48.74 -13.83 33.00
N SER A 169 -48.21 -12.75 32.43
CA SER A 169 -47.14 -11.96 33.07
C SER A 169 -47.67 -10.88 34.00
N LEU A 170 -48.79 -10.23 33.67
CA LEU A 170 -49.34 -9.12 34.46
C LEU A 170 -49.72 -9.54 35.89
N PRO A 171 -50.50 -10.62 36.13
CA PRO A 171 -50.84 -11.03 37.49
C PRO A 171 -49.62 -11.47 38.30
N ARG A 172 -48.59 -12.01 37.64
CA ARG A 172 -47.34 -12.42 38.31
C ARG A 172 -46.48 -11.23 38.68
N TYR A 173 -46.42 -10.20 37.85
CA TYR A 173 -45.78 -8.95 38.21
C TYR A 173 -46.51 -8.28 39.38
N VAL A 174 -47.85 -8.19 39.33
CA VAL A 174 -48.67 -7.57 40.38
C VAL A 174 -48.61 -8.35 41.70
N CYS A 175 -48.63 -9.69 41.64
CA CYS A 175 -48.44 -10.53 42.82
C CYS A 175 -47.01 -10.41 43.36
N SER A 176 -46.00 -10.30 42.49
CA SER A 176 -44.60 -10.09 42.90
C SER A 176 -44.38 -8.70 43.50
N SER A 177 -44.95 -7.63 42.95
CA SER A 177 -44.85 -6.27 43.48
C SER A 177 -45.64 -6.12 44.77
N CYS A 178 -46.83 -6.73 44.88
CA CYS A 178 -47.58 -6.79 46.14
C CYS A 178 -46.83 -7.60 47.21
N PHE A 179 -46.16 -8.70 46.84
CA PHE A 179 -45.33 -9.48 47.76
C PHE A 179 -44.05 -8.73 48.18
N GLN A 180 -43.48 -7.92 47.28
CA GLN A 180 -42.28 -7.12 47.55
C GLN A 180 -42.62 -5.88 48.41
N GLU A 181 -43.74 -5.21 48.18
CA GLU A 181 -44.25 -4.14 49.05
C GLU A 181 -44.66 -4.66 50.43
N LEU A 182 -45.33 -5.82 50.52
CA LEU A 182 -45.64 -6.46 51.81
C LEU A 182 -44.38 -6.90 52.57
N ARG A 183 -43.34 -7.38 51.88
CA ARG A 183 -42.03 -7.64 52.51
C ARG A 183 -41.33 -6.36 52.95
N PHE A 184 -41.38 -5.29 52.16
CA PHE A 184 -40.73 -4.01 52.50
C PHE A 184 -41.42 -3.33 53.67
N SER A 185 -42.77 -3.34 53.69
CA SER A 185 -43.59 -2.84 54.80
C SER A 185 -43.38 -3.68 56.06
N SER A 186 -43.35 -5.02 55.97
CA SER A 186 -43.08 -5.89 57.13
C SER A 186 -41.66 -5.75 57.68
N SER A 187 -40.65 -5.46 56.83
CA SER A 187 -39.28 -5.21 57.27
C SER A 187 -39.14 -3.85 57.97
N ILE A 188 -39.77 -2.79 57.45
CA ILE A 188 -39.77 -1.46 58.08
C ILE A 188 -40.47 -1.50 59.45
N VAL A 189 -41.62 -2.16 59.56
CA VAL A 189 -42.36 -2.27 60.83
C VAL A 189 -41.57 -3.07 61.88
N LYS A 190 -40.85 -4.13 61.48
CA LYS A 190 -39.96 -4.87 62.39
C LYS A 190 -38.76 -4.05 62.85
N GLN A 191 -38.21 -3.18 62.00
CA GLN A 191 -37.06 -2.37 62.33
C GLN A 191 -37.42 -1.22 63.30
N ILE A 192 -38.62 -0.64 63.16
CA ILE A 192 -39.14 0.39 64.07
C ILE A 192 -39.47 -0.19 65.46
N SER A 193 -39.99 -1.43 65.54
CA SER A 193 -40.28 -2.09 66.83
C SER A 193 -39.04 -2.56 67.61
N LEU A 194 -37.85 -2.53 67.02
CA LEU A 194 -36.59 -2.91 67.68
C LEU A 194 -35.83 -1.69 68.25
N GLU A 195 -36.23 -0.47 67.91
CA GLU A 195 -35.62 0.79 68.37
C GLU A 195 -36.52 1.60 69.34
N LEU A 196 -37.62 1.02 69.83
CA LEU A 196 -38.47 1.53 70.91
C LEU A 196 -38.48 0.56 72.09
#